data_AF-A0A7C5G715-F1
#
_entry.id   AF-A0A7C5G715-F1
#
_cell.length_a   1.000
_cell.length_b   1.000
_cell.length_c   1.000
_cell.angle_alpha   90.00
_cell.angle_beta   90.00
_cell.angle_gamma   90.00
#
_symmetry.space_group_name_H-M   'P 1'
#
loop_
_entity.id
_entity.type
_entity.pdbx_description
1 polymer ?
#
loop_
_entity_poly.entity_id
_entity_poly.type
_entity_poly.pdbx_seq_one_letter_code
_entity_poly.pdbx_strand_id
1 'polypeptide(L)'
;MPRGPRSPWTSSGWASRYASPTTRRPTPCRRSSPSPTRRFVSVPISRKALRSAGAERGRRPCTGFTLIELMIVVVVVGILAAVAFPAYTTQIKKTRRAMAKADLLELANFMQRVHTETGCYNPGPDNDCSTAADAAAPTLPFTQSPKDSNAKYYTLSVSVSGADTFTLTATPISGTTQDGDGLLTIDQAGRRGWDKNNDGDTDDSGEDSWGH
;
A
#
# COMPACT_ATOMS: atom_id res chain seq x y z
N MET A 1 -0.11 61.93 27.80
CA MET A 1 1.27 62.16 28.30
C MET A 1 1.41 61.49 29.68
N PRO A 2 2.59 61.04 30.11
CA PRO A 2 3.24 59.75 29.84
C PRO A 2 3.39 58.94 31.15
N ARG A 3 3.79 57.67 31.18
CA ARG A 3 5.20 57.24 31.33
C ARG A 3 5.24 55.71 31.50
N GLY A 4 5.96 55.00 30.63
CA GLY A 4 6.83 53.89 31.09
C GLY A 4 8.11 54.47 31.73
N PRO A 5 9.18 53.71 32.04
CA PRO A 5 9.44 52.29 31.80
C PRO A 5 10.08 51.56 33.02
N ARG A 6 10.40 50.26 32.89
CA ARG A 6 11.75 49.65 33.03
C ARG A 6 11.72 48.17 33.48
N SER A 7 12.44 47.35 32.71
CA SER A 7 13.10 46.08 33.06
C SER A 7 14.25 46.35 34.09
N PRO A 8 15.20 45.45 34.44
CA PRO A 8 15.44 44.02 34.08
C PRO A 8 15.93 43.12 35.26
N TRP A 9 15.64 41.81 35.27
CA TRP A 9 16.46 40.83 36.03
C TRP A 9 16.45 39.48 35.28
N THR A 10 17.52 39.19 34.53
CA THR A 10 18.70 38.37 34.86
C THR A 10 18.56 36.88 34.55
N SER A 11 19.54 36.46 33.76
CA SER A 11 19.93 35.13 33.33
C SER A 11 20.23 34.14 34.46
N SER A 12 19.70 32.93 34.34
CA SER A 12 20.36 31.65 34.63
C SER A 12 19.62 30.61 33.78
N GLY A 13 20.22 29.75 32.96
CA GLY A 13 21.56 29.18 33.00
C GLY A 13 21.43 27.67 32.97
N TRP A 14 20.70 27.10 32.00
CA TRP A 14 20.52 25.64 31.87
C TRP A 14 20.98 25.22 30.48
N ALA A 15 22.29 25.03 30.36
CA ALA A 15 22.91 24.41 29.21
C ALA A 15 22.65 22.89 29.26
N SER A 16 21.54 22.44 28.68
CA SER A 16 21.32 21.02 28.40
C SER A 16 22.18 20.60 27.23
N ARG A 17 23.23 19.85 27.57
CA ARG A 17 24.14 19.16 26.66
C ARG A 17 23.33 18.12 25.88
N TYR A 18 23.05 18.39 24.61
CA TYR A 18 22.68 17.34 23.68
C TYR A 18 23.95 16.59 23.26
N ALA A 19 24.13 15.39 23.81
CA ALA A 19 25.11 14.44 23.33
C ALA A 19 24.58 13.79 22.04
N SER A 20 25.24 14.06 20.91
CA SER A 20 24.91 13.48 19.61
C SER A 20 25.19 11.97 19.60
N PRO A 21 24.28 11.13 19.08
CA PRO A 21 24.57 9.72 18.86
C PRO A 21 25.56 9.56 17.69
N THR A 22 26.73 9.01 17.99
CA THR A 22 27.76 8.66 17.00
C THR A 22 27.31 7.44 16.21
N THR A 23 26.89 7.65 14.97
CA THR A 23 26.66 6.57 13.99
C THR A 23 28.00 5.93 13.62
N ARG A 24 28.27 4.74 14.16
CA ARG A 24 29.39 3.89 13.75
C ARG A 24 29.19 3.44 12.31
N ARG A 25 30.10 3.86 11.42
CA ARG A 25 30.20 3.35 10.05
C ARG A 25 30.64 1.88 10.05
N PRO A 26 30.07 1.02 9.18
CA PRO A 26 30.58 -0.33 8.99
C PRO A 26 31.92 -0.29 8.21
N THR A 27 32.89 -1.04 8.71
CA THR A 27 34.17 -1.33 8.05
C THR A 27 33.95 -2.28 6.86
N PRO A 28 34.55 -2.01 5.69
CA PRO A 28 34.51 -2.96 4.58
C PRO A 28 35.41 -4.17 4.88
N CYS A 29 34.87 -5.38 4.71
CA CYS A 29 35.61 -6.63 4.81
C CYS A 29 36.71 -6.70 3.73
N ARG A 30 37.96 -6.65 4.17
CA ARG A 30 39.16 -6.85 3.35
C ARG A 30 39.24 -8.30 2.89
N ARG A 31 38.96 -8.54 1.60
CA ARG A 31 39.09 -9.85 0.95
C ARG A 31 40.57 -10.18 0.74
N SER A 32 41.09 -11.18 1.45
CA SER A 32 42.43 -11.73 1.24
C SER A 32 42.44 -12.60 -0.03
N SER A 33 43.33 -12.28 -0.96
CA SER A 33 43.68 -13.13 -2.09
C SER A 33 44.53 -14.32 -1.63
N PRO A 34 44.21 -15.55 -2.03
CA PRO A 34 45.18 -16.64 -2.00
C PRO A 34 45.96 -16.67 -3.31
N SER A 35 47.28 -16.58 -3.21
CA SER A 35 48.24 -16.90 -4.26
C SER A 35 48.50 -18.42 -4.29
N PRO A 36 48.24 -19.13 -5.40
CA PRO A 36 48.74 -20.48 -5.58
C PRO A 36 50.06 -20.43 -6.37
N THR A 37 51.16 -20.58 -5.64
CA THR A 37 52.47 -20.99 -6.18
C THR A 37 52.32 -22.40 -6.73
N ARG A 38 52.22 -22.56 -8.06
CA ARG A 38 52.30 -23.87 -8.70
C ARG A 38 53.55 -23.95 -9.58
N ARG A 39 54.46 -24.81 -9.11
CA ARG A 39 55.73 -25.18 -9.74
C ARG A 39 55.53 -25.57 -11.20
N PHE A 40 56.34 -24.96 -12.06
CA PHE A 40 56.58 -25.42 -13.42
C PHE A 40 57.36 -26.74 -13.38
N VAL A 41 56.81 -27.78 -14.01
CA VAL A 41 57.56 -28.96 -14.43
C VAL A 41 57.60 -28.91 -15.95
N SER A 42 58.80 -28.71 -16.48
CA SER A 42 59.12 -28.73 -17.90
C SER A 42 59.11 -30.17 -18.42
N VAL A 43 58.18 -30.48 -19.33
CA VAL A 43 58.16 -31.73 -20.11
C VAL A 43 58.74 -31.43 -21.49
N PRO A 44 59.68 -32.24 -22.02
CA PRO A 44 60.27 -32.01 -23.34
C PRO A 44 59.26 -32.31 -24.45
N ILE A 45 59.03 -31.31 -25.30
CA ILE A 45 58.17 -31.39 -26.49
C ILE A 45 58.93 -32.15 -27.58
N SER A 46 58.53 -33.40 -27.82
CA SER A 46 58.95 -34.14 -29.01
C SER A 46 58.14 -33.67 -30.22
N ARG A 47 58.80 -32.97 -31.15
CA ARG A 47 58.23 -32.57 -32.43
C ARG A 47 58.12 -33.79 -33.35
N LYS A 48 56.92 -34.38 -33.44
CA LYS A 48 56.54 -35.15 -34.62
C LYS A 48 55.43 -34.42 -35.36
N ALA A 49 55.82 -33.86 -36.50
CA ALA A 49 54.93 -33.37 -37.52
C ALA A 49 54.05 -34.53 -38.01
N LEU A 50 52.74 -34.44 -37.81
CA LEU A 50 51.79 -35.19 -38.60
C LEU A 50 50.62 -34.28 -39.01
N ARG A 51 50.70 -33.91 -40.30
CA ARG A 51 49.60 -33.91 -41.28
C ARG A 51 48.31 -33.19 -40.88
N SER A 52 48.13 -32.07 -41.57
CA SER A 52 46.86 -31.45 -41.95
C SER A 52 45.73 -32.47 -42.18
N ALA A 53 44.83 -32.55 -41.21
CA ALA A 53 43.43 -32.86 -41.48
C ALA A 53 42.67 -31.57 -41.19
N GLY A 54 42.12 -30.95 -42.24
CA GLY A 54 41.28 -29.77 -42.11
C GLY A 54 40.14 -30.08 -41.14
N ALA A 55 40.19 -29.48 -39.96
CA ALA A 55 39.02 -29.40 -39.10
C ALA A 55 38.04 -28.49 -39.82
N GLU A 56 37.17 -29.09 -40.65
CA GLU A 56 35.95 -28.44 -41.07
C GLU A 56 35.19 -28.07 -39.80
N ARG A 57 35.30 -26.79 -39.43
CA ARG A 57 34.44 -26.18 -38.42
C ARG A 57 33.04 -26.25 -39.01
N GLY A 58 32.31 -27.31 -38.68
CA GLY A 58 30.88 -27.41 -38.89
C GLY A 58 30.26 -26.13 -38.34
N ARG A 59 29.92 -25.22 -39.25
CA ARG A 59 29.20 -24.00 -38.94
C ARG A 59 27.88 -24.50 -38.37
N ARG A 60 27.70 -24.46 -37.05
CA ARG A 60 26.39 -24.72 -36.45
C ARG A 60 25.43 -23.75 -37.16
N PRO A 61 24.40 -24.23 -37.85
CA PRO A 61 23.46 -23.32 -38.46
C PRO A 61 22.88 -22.47 -37.35
N CYS A 62 23.05 -21.16 -37.44
CA CYS A 62 22.34 -20.23 -36.59
C CYS A 62 20.86 -20.37 -36.97
N THR A 63 20.12 -21.16 -36.21
CA THR A 63 18.67 -21.30 -36.36
C THR A 63 18.03 -19.99 -35.91
N GLY A 64 17.57 -19.19 -36.86
CA GLY A 64 16.72 -18.03 -36.59
C GLY A 64 15.27 -18.45 -36.46
N PHE A 65 14.50 -17.73 -35.62
CA PHE A 65 13.05 -17.86 -35.56
C PHE A 65 12.42 -17.51 -36.90
N THR A 66 11.41 -18.27 -37.33
CA THR A 66 10.66 -17.95 -38.55
C THR A 66 9.60 -16.88 -38.24
N LEU A 67 9.23 -16.07 -39.24
CA LEU A 67 8.14 -15.10 -39.09
C LEU A 67 6.81 -15.79 -38.75
N ILE A 68 6.55 -16.97 -39.32
CA ILE A 68 5.33 -17.72 -39.06
C ILE A 68 5.26 -18.25 -37.63
N GLU A 69 6.39 -18.67 -37.06
CA GLU A 69 6.48 -19.10 -35.67
C GLU A 69 6.14 -17.95 -34.72
N LEU A 70 6.62 -16.75 -35.02
CA LEU A 70 6.26 -15.56 -34.24
C LEU A 70 4.78 -15.17 -34.41
N MET A 71 4.19 -15.34 -35.60
CA MET A 71 2.75 -15.08 -35.80
C MET A 71 1.89 -16.01 -34.93
N ILE A 72 2.21 -17.30 -34.90
CA ILE A 72 1.47 -18.27 -34.08
C ILE A 72 1.61 -17.93 -32.60
N VAL A 73 2.82 -17.58 -32.15
CA VAL A 73 3.08 -17.21 -30.74
C VAL A 73 2.25 -16.00 -30.33
N VAL A 74 2.22 -14.93 -31.13
CA VAL A 74 1.43 -13.73 -30.82
C VAL A 74 -0.06 -14.04 -30.81
N VAL A 75 -0.55 -14.90 -31.71
CA VAL A 75 -1.95 -15.35 -31.71
C VAL A 75 -2.31 -16.09 -30.43
N VAL A 76 -1.47 -17.04 -29.99
CA VAL A 76 -1.73 -17.79 -28.74
C VAL A 76 -1.67 -16.87 -27.52
N VAL A 77 -0.69 -15.97 -27.44
CA VAL A 77 -0.60 -14.98 -26.35
C VAL A 77 -1.81 -14.04 -26.35
N GLY A 78 -2.31 -13.64 -27.53
CA GLY A 78 -3.52 -12.82 -27.65
C GLY A 78 -4.76 -13.50 -27.07
N ILE A 79 -4.95 -14.79 -27.34
CA ILE A 79 -6.07 -15.57 -26.79
C ILE A 79 -5.95 -15.69 -25.27
N LEU A 80 -4.76 -15.97 -24.75
CA LEU A 80 -4.53 -16.07 -23.31
C LEU A 80 -4.77 -14.71 -22.60
N ALA A 81 -4.27 -13.62 -23.19
CA ALA A 81 -4.45 -12.28 -22.62
C ALA A 81 -5.93 -11.87 -22.56
N ALA A 82 -6.73 -12.24 -23.57
CA ALA A 82 -8.16 -11.93 -23.62
C ALA A 82 -8.95 -12.52 -22.43
N VAL A 83 -8.58 -13.72 -21.98
CA VAL A 83 -9.23 -14.36 -20.82
C VAL A 83 -8.58 -13.94 -19.49
N ALA A 84 -7.25 -13.81 -19.47
CA ALA A 84 -6.50 -13.54 -18.24
C ALA A 84 -6.70 -12.10 -17.72
N PHE A 85 -6.80 -11.13 -18.63
CA PHE A 85 -6.89 -9.71 -18.25
C PHE A 85 -8.15 -9.37 -17.43
N PRO A 86 -9.39 -9.68 -17.86
CA PRO A 86 -10.59 -9.36 -17.07
C PRO A 86 -10.66 -10.15 -15.75
N ALA A 87 -10.11 -11.37 -15.73
CA ALA A 87 -10.02 -12.16 -14.50
C ALA A 87 -9.10 -11.46 -13.48
N TYR A 88 -7.95 -10.96 -13.91
CA TYR A 88 -6.99 -10.28 -13.04
C TYR A 88 -7.56 -8.98 -12.44
N THR A 89 -8.22 -8.14 -13.25
CA THR A 89 -8.80 -6.88 -12.76
C THR A 89 -9.86 -7.12 -11.68
N THR A 90 -10.69 -8.15 -11.85
CA THR A 90 -11.71 -8.55 -10.86
C THR A 90 -11.07 -9.02 -9.54
N GLN A 91 -9.97 -9.78 -9.58
CA GLN A 91 -9.26 -10.21 -8.36
C GLN A 91 -8.66 -9.04 -7.59
N ILE A 92 -8.10 -8.06 -8.31
CA ILE A 92 -7.56 -6.85 -7.70
C ILE A 92 -8.68 -6.00 -7.08
N LYS A 93 -9.83 -5.87 -7.75
CA LYS A 93 -11.03 -5.21 -7.18
C LYS A 93 -11.43 -5.85 -5.85
N LYS A 94 -11.56 -7.17 -5.82
CA LYS A 94 -11.92 -7.92 -4.61
C LYS A 94 -10.91 -7.72 -3.48
N THR A 95 -9.63 -7.71 -3.79
CA THR A 95 -8.55 -7.48 -2.82
C THR A 95 -8.62 -6.07 -2.23
N ARG A 96 -8.83 -5.05 -3.08
CA ARG A 96 -8.97 -3.65 -2.65
C ARG A 96 -10.20 -3.44 -1.78
N ARG A 97 -11.30 -4.08 -2.13
CA ARG A 97 -12.52 -4.08 -1.31
C ARG A 97 -12.28 -4.74 0.04
N ALA A 98 -11.55 -5.85 0.10
CA ALA A 98 -11.21 -6.50 1.36
C ALA A 98 -10.34 -5.59 2.26
N MET A 99 -9.41 -4.83 1.68
CA MET A 99 -8.64 -3.82 2.43
C MET A 99 -9.55 -2.70 2.95
N ALA A 100 -10.45 -2.17 2.13
CA ALA A 100 -11.40 -1.15 2.56
C ALA A 100 -12.32 -1.66 3.69
N LYS A 101 -12.78 -2.91 3.63
CA LYS A 101 -13.54 -3.56 4.69
C LYS A 101 -12.75 -3.65 6.00
N ALA A 102 -11.47 -4.01 5.94
CA ALA A 102 -10.60 -4.06 7.12
C ALA A 102 -10.38 -2.66 7.72
N ASP A 103 -10.13 -1.66 6.86
CA ASP A 103 -9.97 -0.27 7.26
C ASP A 103 -11.25 0.29 7.91
N LEU A 104 -12.43 -0.03 7.38
CA LEU A 104 -13.73 0.32 7.98
C LEU A 104 -13.92 -0.32 9.36
N LEU A 105 -13.50 -1.57 9.56
CA LEU A 105 -13.57 -2.22 10.87
C LEU A 105 -12.62 -1.56 11.88
N GLU A 106 -11.44 -1.13 11.45
CA GLU A 106 -10.52 -0.37 12.30
C GLU A 106 -11.13 0.97 12.73
N LEU A 107 -11.75 1.69 11.78
CA LEU A 107 -12.46 2.93 12.08
C LEU A 107 -13.68 2.69 12.97
N ALA A 108 -14.42 1.60 12.79
CA ALA A 108 -15.54 1.25 13.67
C ALA A 108 -15.06 1.04 15.11
N ASN A 109 -13.94 0.34 15.31
CA ASN A 109 -13.33 0.18 16.63
C ASN A 109 -12.86 1.51 17.22
N PHE A 110 -12.35 2.43 16.38
CA PHE A 110 -12.01 3.79 16.81
C PHE A 110 -13.25 4.54 17.30
N MET A 111 -14.37 4.49 16.57
CA MET A 111 -15.63 5.11 16.99
C MET A 111 -16.15 4.53 18.31
N GLN A 112 -16.06 3.21 18.50
CA GLN A 112 -16.43 2.56 19.77
C GLN A 112 -15.57 3.03 20.94
N ARG A 113 -14.27 3.26 20.72
CA ARG A 113 -13.39 3.85 21.72
C ARG A 113 -13.83 5.27 22.08
N VAL A 114 -14.11 6.12 21.09
CA VAL A 114 -14.59 7.50 21.33
C VAL A 114 -15.84 7.48 22.19
N HIS A 115 -16.83 6.64 21.85
CA HIS A 115 -18.06 6.50 22.63
C HIS A 115 -17.81 6.05 24.07
N THR A 116 -16.87 5.13 24.28
CA THR A 116 -16.50 4.67 25.63
C THR A 116 -15.85 5.76 26.48
N GLU A 117 -15.09 6.67 25.85
CA GLU A 117 -14.36 7.74 26.54
C GLU A 117 -15.23 8.96 26.84
N THR A 118 -16.15 9.32 25.95
CA THR A 118 -16.92 10.57 26.03
C THR A 118 -18.42 10.37 26.25
N GLY A 119 -18.95 9.18 25.97
CA GLY A 119 -20.37 8.85 26.04
C GLY A 119 -21.17 9.12 24.76
N CYS A 120 -20.53 9.58 23.68
CA CYS A 120 -21.15 9.79 22.37
C CYS A 120 -20.12 9.67 21.23
N TYR A 121 -20.59 9.46 20.01
CA TYR A 121 -19.71 9.31 18.84
C TYR A 121 -19.17 10.64 18.28
N ASN A 122 -19.82 11.76 18.59
CA ASN A 122 -19.43 13.09 18.13
C ASN A 122 -19.45 14.13 19.28
N PRO A 123 -18.54 14.02 20.25
CA PRO A 123 -18.46 14.98 21.34
C PRO A 123 -18.09 16.37 20.83
N GLY A 124 -18.77 17.40 21.35
CA GLY A 124 -18.33 18.79 21.22
C GLY A 124 -17.08 19.08 22.06
N PRO A 125 -16.67 20.36 22.16
CA PRO A 125 -15.65 20.79 23.11
C PRO A 125 -15.92 20.26 24.53
N ASP A 126 -14.86 19.96 25.27
CA ASP A 126 -14.93 19.44 26.64
C ASP A 126 -15.72 18.12 26.82
N ASN A 127 -15.80 17.31 25.75
CA ASN A 127 -16.55 16.05 25.72
C ASN A 127 -18.07 16.22 25.92
N ASP A 128 -18.63 17.37 25.54
CA ASP A 128 -20.06 17.63 25.65
C ASP A 128 -20.85 16.89 24.55
N CYS A 129 -21.67 15.92 24.95
CA CYS A 129 -22.52 15.16 24.05
C CYS A 129 -23.87 15.84 23.74
N SER A 130 -24.21 16.95 24.39
CA SER A 130 -25.46 17.67 24.14
C SER A 130 -25.48 18.41 22.79
N THR A 131 -24.30 18.67 22.23
CA THR A 131 -24.10 19.33 20.93
C THR A 131 -23.77 18.35 19.80
N ALA A 132 -23.83 17.04 20.04
CA ALA A 132 -23.38 16.01 19.09
C ALA A 132 -24.13 16.01 17.75
N ALA A 133 -25.37 16.47 17.73
CA ALA A 133 -26.18 16.59 16.51
C ALA A 133 -25.79 17.81 15.64
N ASP A 134 -25.18 18.83 16.23
CA ASP A 134 -24.84 20.10 15.57
C ASP A 134 -23.33 20.25 15.34
N ALA A 135 -22.51 19.38 15.93
CA ALA A 135 -21.06 19.38 15.78
C ALA A 135 -20.63 18.79 14.42
N ALA A 136 -19.55 19.33 13.85
CA ALA A 136 -18.92 18.76 12.66
C ALA A 136 -18.52 17.29 12.92
N ALA A 137 -18.60 16.44 11.90
CA ALA A 137 -18.29 15.01 12.02
C ALA A 137 -16.90 14.78 12.65
N PRO A 138 -16.74 13.73 13.46
CA PRO A 138 -15.49 13.49 14.19
C PRO A 138 -14.33 13.25 13.21
N THR A 139 -13.16 13.76 13.57
CA THR A 139 -11.96 13.60 12.74
C THR A 139 -11.48 12.16 12.82
N LEU A 140 -11.56 11.43 11.70
CA LEU A 140 -11.04 10.08 11.59
C LEU A 140 -9.50 10.07 11.56
N PRO A 141 -8.84 9.03 12.10
CA PRO A 141 -7.38 8.90 12.08
C PRO A 141 -6.79 8.81 10.66
N PHE A 142 -7.61 8.36 9.70
CA PHE A 142 -7.29 8.34 8.27
C PHE A 142 -8.60 8.35 7.47
N THR A 143 -8.55 8.89 6.25
CA THR A 143 -9.73 9.11 5.39
C THR A 143 -9.61 8.45 4.01
N GLN A 144 -8.61 7.60 3.81
CA GLN A 144 -8.37 6.94 2.53
C GLN A 144 -7.89 5.50 2.73
N SER A 145 -8.38 4.60 1.88
CA SER A 145 -7.99 3.18 1.86
C SER A 145 -7.26 2.82 0.56
N PRO A 146 -6.20 1.98 0.62
CA PRO A 146 -5.57 1.41 1.81
C PRO A 146 -4.85 2.48 2.64
N LYS A 147 -4.92 2.38 3.97
CA LYS A 147 -4.26 3.36 4.86
C LYS A 147 -2.73 3.40 4.67
N ASP A 148 -2.10 2.24 4.49
CA ASP A 148 -0.63 2.07 4.47
C ASP A 148 0.02 2.16 3.07
N SER A 149 -0.74 2.52 2.04
CA SER A 149 -0.23 2.62 0.66
C SER A 149 -0.39 4.03 0.08
N ASN A 150 0.50 4.43 -0.82
CA ASN A 150 0.35 5.68 -1.57
C ASN A 150 -0.79 5.62 -2.60
N ALA A 151 -1.10 4.43 -3.12
CA ALA A 151 -2.18 4.25 -4.07
C ALA A 151 -3.52 4.13 -3.31
N LYS A 152 -4.42 5.08 -3.53
CA LYS A 152 -5.72 5.14 -2.84
C LYS A 152 -6.85 4.77 -3.80
N TYR A 153 -7.82 4.03 -3.29
CA TYR A 153 -8.94 3.50 -4.07
C TYR A 153 -10.30 3.81 -3.47
N TYR A 154 -10.36 4.08 -2.16
CA TYR A 154 -11.57 4.53 -1.49
C TYR A 154 -11.29 5.76 -0.64
N THR A 155 -12.26 6.66 -0.58
CA THR A 155 -12.36 7.72 0.41
C THR A 155 -13.27 7.24 1.54
N LEU A 156 -12.81 7.37 2.78
CA LEU A 156 -13.52 6.96 3.99
C LEU A 156 -14.11 8.19 4.67
N SER A 157 -15.39 8.14 5.00
CA SER A 157 -16.10 9.19 5.71
C SER A 157 -16.95 8.60 6.83
N VAL A 158 -17.31 9.45 7.79
CA VAL A 158 -18.23 9.12 8.88
C VAL A 158 -19.37 10.12 8.87
N SER A 159 -20.59 9.61 9.01
CA SER A 159 -21.78 10.41 9.28
C SER A 159 -22.31 10.00 10.65
N VAL A 160 -22.60 10.96 11.51
CA VAL A 160 -23.15 10.72 12.85
C VAL A 160 -24.54 11.33 12.90
N SER A 161 -25.51 10.60 13.45
CA SER A 161 -26.87 11.10 13.67
C SER A 161 -27.20 11.00 15.16
N GLY A 162 -27.38 12.16 15.80
CA GLY A 162 -27.49 12.23 17.26
C GLY A 162 -26.21 11.78 17.99
N ALA A 163 -26.35 11.35 19.25
CA ALA A 163 -25.21 10.98 20.09
C ALA A 163 -24.69 9.54 19.84
N ASP A 164 -25.59 8.63 19.45
CA ASP A 164 -25.38 7.18 19.55
C ASP A 164 -25.47 6.43 18.23
N THR A 165 -25.60 7.11 17.09
CA THR A 165 -25.63 6.44 15.78
C THR A 165 -24.60 7.00 14.82
N PHE A 166 -23.87 6.09 14.17
CA PHE A 166 -22.90 6.46 13.15
C PHE A 166 -23.00 5.51 11.96
N THR A 167 -22.61 6.01 10.80
CA THR A 167 -22.41 5.22 9.60
C THR A 167 -21.06 5.60 9.01
N LEU A 168 -20.18 4.62 8.91
CA LEU A 168 -18.91 4.75 8.20
C LEU A 168 -19.13 4.31 6.75
N THR A 169 -18.61 5.09 5.82
CA THR A 169 -18.79 4.90 4.40
C THR A 169 -17.43 4.86 3.69
N ALA A 170 -17.21 3.86 2.85
CA ALA A 170 -16.10 3.81 1.91
C ALA A 170 -16.62 4.02 0.48
N THR A 171 -16.34 5.18 -0.09
CA THR A 171 -16.74 5.55 -1.45
C THR A 171 -15.59 5.27 -2.42
N PRO A 172 -15.79 4.52 -3.51
CA PRO A 172 -14.75 4.33 -4.52
C PRO A 172 -14.31 5.65 -5.16
N ILE A 173 -13.01 5.79 -5.41
CA ILE A 173 -12.46 6.97 -6.09
C ILE A 173 -12.62 6.80 -7.60
N SER A 174 -13.31 7.76 -8.24
CA SER A 174 -13.51 7.80 -9.69
C SER A 174 -12.19 7.85 -10.46
N GLY A 175 -12.14 7.21 -11.63
CA GLY A 175 -10.93 7.12 -12.44
C GLY A 175 -9.88 6.12 -11.92
N THR A 176 -10.15 5.41 -10.82
CA THR A 176 -9.36 4.25 -10.39
C THR A 176 -9.97 2.95 -10.90
N THR A 177 -9.32 1.80 -10.66
CA THR A 177 -9.95 0.52 -11.02
C THR A 177 -11.19 0.21 -10.19
N GLN A 178 -11.44 0.92 -9.07
CA GLN A 178 -12.63 0.72 -8.25
C GLN A 178 -13.81 1.60 -8.68
N ASP A 179 -13.66 2.36 -9.76
CA ASP A 179 -14.77 3.13 -10.31
C ASP A 179 -15.95 2.19 -10.63
N GLY A 180 -17.14 2.57 -10.13
CA GLY A 180 -18.36 1.76 -10.20
C GLY A 180 -18.36 0.45 -9.39
N ASP A 181 -17.49 0.28 -8.36
CA ASP A 181 -17.48 -0.92 -7.50
C ASP A 181 -18.51 -0.90 -6.36
N GLY A 182 -19.29 0.19 -6.25
CA GLY A 182 -20.28 0.42 -5.20
C GLY A 182 -19.71 0.93 -3.88
N LEU A 183 -20.54 1.52 -3.03
CA LEU A 183 -20.12 2.02 -1.72
C LEU A 183 -20.24 0.94 -0.64
N LEU A 184 -19.33 0.95 0.33
CA LEU A 184 -19.38 0.04 1.47
C LEU A 184 -19.75 0.82 2.71
N THR A 185 -20.65 0.27 3.53
CA THR A 185 -21.04 0.88 4.80
C THR A 185 -20.84 -0.06 5.97
N ILE A 186 -20.62 0.52 7.15
CA ILE A 186 -20.78 -0.17 8.44
C ILE A 186 -21.38 0.79 9.47
N ASP A 187 -22.39 0.32 10.22
CA ASP A 187 -23.06 1.09 11.28
C ASP A 187 -22.53 0.77 12.69
N GLN A 188 -23.03 1.49 13.70
CA GLN A 188 -22.68 1.26 15.11
C GLN A 188 -23.04 -0.13 15.64
N ALA A 189 -24.04 -0.79 15.04
CA ALA A 189 -24.46 -2.13 15.40
C ALA A 189 -23.66 -3.22 14.65
N GLY A 190 -22.71 -2.82 13.80
CA GLY A 190 -21.92 -3.72 12.96
C GLY A 190 -22.67 -4.27 11.77
N ARG A 191 -23.84 -3.70 11.41
CA ARG A 191 -24.50 -3.98 10.14
C ARG A 191 -23.64 -3.45 9.02
N ARG A 192 -23.56 -4.23 7.94
CA ARG A 192 -22.62 -4.02 6.84
C ARG A 192 -23.42 -3.87 5.58
N GLY A 193 -23.30 -2.75 4.87
CA GLY A 193 -23.92 -2.58 3.56
C GLY A 193 -22.88 -2.65 2.45
N TRP A 194 -23.31 -3.14 1.29
CA TRP A 194 -22.60 -2.93 0.03
C TRP A 194 -23.61 -2.56 -1.05
N ASP A 195 -23.80 -1.26 -1.21
CA ASP A 195 -24.58 -0.67 -2.31
C ASP A 195 -23.75 -0.79 -3.59
N LYS A 196 -24.06 -1.79 -4.43
CA LYS A 196 -23.31 -2.07 -5.67
C LYS A 196 -23.69 -1.12 -6.78
N ASN A 197 -24.95 -0.69 -6.79
CA ASN A 197 -25.55 0.09 -7.87
C ASN A 197 -25.35 1.61 -7.65
N ASN A 198 -24.86 2.00 -6.46
CA ASN A 198 -24.64 3.36 -5.97
C ASN A 198 -25.91 4.23 -6.05
N ASP A 199 -27.07 3.66 -5.73
CA ASP A 199 -28.35 4.38 -5.67
C ASP A 199 -28.60 5.06 -4.31
N GLY A 200 -27.74 4.80 -3.32
CA GLY A 200 -27.80 5.40 -2.00
C GLY A 200 -28.69 4.65 -1.03
N ASP A 201 -29.24 3.50 -1.42
CA ASP A 201 -29.89 2.55 -0.54
C ASP A 201 -28.97 1.34 -0.28
N THR A 202 -29.08 0.75 0.91
CA THR A 202 -28.39 -0.50 1.27
C THR A 202 -29.36 -1.56 1.77
N ASP A 203 -30.68 -1.29 1.71
CA ASP A 203 -31.73 -2.22 2.12
C ASP A 203 -32.23 -3.14 0.99
N ASP A 204 -31.66 -2.97 -0.22
CA ASP A 204 -31.91 -3.82 -1.37
C ASP A 204 -31.48 -5.28 -1.12
N SER A 205 -32.24 -6.20 -1.74
CA SER A 205 -31.97 -7.64 -1.63
C SER A 205 -30.58 -8.00 -2.18
N GLY A 206 -29.64 -8.34 -1.28
CA GLY A 206 -28.26 -8.66 -1.62
C GLY A 206 -27.27 -7.49 -1.50
N GLU A 207 -27.66 -6.42 -0.81
CA GLU A 207 -26.83 -5.26 -0.48
C GLU A 207 -26.75 -5.01 1.04
N ASP A 208 -27.50 -5.77 1.82
CA ASP A 208 -27.56 -5.79 3.29
C ASP A 208 -26.36 -6.48 3.96
N SER A 209 -25.39 -6.93 3.16
CA SER A 209 -24.18 -7.56 3.67
C SER A 209 -22.98 -7.34 2.76
N TRP A 210 -21.78 -7.40 3.35
CA TRP A 210 -20.53 -7.48 2.60
C TRP A 210 -20.32 -8.80 1.84
N GLY A 211 -21.23 -9.76 1.99
CA GLY A 211 -21.07 -11.14 1.53
C GLY A 211 -21.86 -11.44 0.28
N HIS A 212 -21.16 -11.45 -0.87
CA HIS A 212 -21.49 -12.28 -2.04
C HIS A 212 -20.18 -12.75 -2.69
#